data_AF-A0A519VMS8-F1
#
_entry.id   AF-A0A519VMS8-F1
#
_cell.length_a   1.000
_cell.length_b   1.000
_cell.length_c   1.000
_cell.angle_alpha   90.00
_cell.angle_beta   90.00
_cell.angle_gamma   90.00
#
_symmetry.space_group_name_H-M   'P 1'
#
loop_
_entity.id
_entity.type
_entity.pdbx_description
1 polymer ?
#
loop_
_entity_poly.entity_id
_entity_poly.type
_entity_poly.pdbx_seq_one_letter_code
_entity_poly.pdbx_strand_id
1 'polypeptide(L)'
;MGPVTIIETELLDKIFASVANLDSKVTELYSELKESKKQFLSVAEACEYLGKASTWVYQNKAKIGFSKIGNDILFKRSDLDDYIEQSYYKRA
;
A
#
# COMPACT_ATOMS: atom_id res chain seq x y z
N MET A 1 50.15 10.87 -11.88
CA MET A 1 48.80 10.26 -11.76
C MET A 1 48.34 9.94 -13.17
N GLY A 2 48.11 8.65 -13.47
CA GLY A 2 47.84 8.17 -14.83
C GLY A 2 46.34 7.99 -15.11
N PRO A 3 45.95 7.82 -16.39
CA PRO A 3 44.55 7.70 -16.82
C PRO A 3 43.80 6.50 -16.19
N VAL A 4 44.52 5.48 -15.71
CA VAL A 4 43.96 4.28 -15.06
C VAL A 4 43.21 4.64 -13.77
N THR A 5 43.75 5.55 -12.95
CA THR A 5 43.16 5.94 -11.67
C THR A 5 41.84 6.70 -11.85
N ILE A 6 41.70 7.44 -12.95
CA ILE A 6 40.49 8.21 -13.27
C ILE A 6 39.34 7.26 -13.66
N ILE A 7 39.62 6.23 -14.47
CA ILE A 7 38.63 5.23 -14.92
C ILE A 7 38.10 4.42 -13.72
N GLU A 8 38.98 4.04 -12.79
CA GLU A 8 38.59 3.36 -11.56
C GLU A 8 37.68 4.21 -10.68
N THR A 9 37.90 5.53 -10.66
CA THR A 9 37.09 6.47 -9.87
C THR A 9 35.68 6.61 -10.46
N GLU A 10 35.55 6.75 -11.79
CA GLU A 10 34.24 6.80 -12.45
C GLU A 10 33.44 5.50 -12.32
N LEU A 11 34.12 4.36 -12.33
CA LEU A 11 33.50 3.05 -12.08
C LEU A 11 33.01 2.94 -10.64
N LEU A 12 33.79 3.39 -9.65
CA LEU A 12 33.37 3.43 -8.26
C LEU A 12 32.12 4.31 -8.07
N ASP A 13 32.11 5.51 -8.67
CA ASP A 13 30.99 6.43 -8.56
C ASP A 13 29.69 5.83 -9.14
N LYS A 14 29.80 5.12 -10.27
CA LYS A 14 28.67 4.39 -10.86
C LYS A 14 28.18 3.26 -9.96
N ILE A 15 29.08 2.55 -9.29
CA ILE A 15 28.72 1.50 -8.33
C ILE A 15 28.01 2.09 -7.12
N PHE A 16 28.53 3.18 -6.54
CA PHE A 16 27.88 3.87 -5.42
C PHE A 16 26.48 4.38 -5.78
N ALA A 17 26.33 4.98 -6.95
CA ALA A 17 25.03 5.45 -7.44
C ALA A 17 24.04 4.28 -7.61
N SER A 18 24.51 3.14 -8.13
CA SER A 18 23.68 1.94 -8.28
C SER A 18 23.26 1.36 -6.93
N VAL A 19 24.17 1.28 -5.97
CA VAL A 19 23.87 0.81 -4.59
C VAL A 19 22.87 1.73 -3.90
N ALA A 20 23.04 3.05 -4.01
CA ALA A 20 22.10 4.01 -3.43
C ALA A 20 20.69 3.93 -4.06
N ASN A 21 20.62 3.69 -5.38
CA ASN A 21 19.36 3.48 -6.08
C ASN A 21 18.67 2.17 -5.63
N LEU A 22 19.45 1.09 -5.49
CA LEU A 22 18.96 -0.18 -4.96
C LEU A 22 18.39 -0.02 -3.54
N ASP A 23 19.08 0.69 -2.65
CA ASP A 23 18.62 0.97 -1.30
C ASP A 23 17.29 1.74 -1.28
N SER A 24 17.17 2.74 -2.16
CA SER A 24 15.94 3.52 -2.33
C SER A 24 14.77 2.63 -2.77
N LYS A 25 14.98 1.78 -3.79
CA LYS A 25 13.95 0.85 -4.29
C LYS A 25 13.55 -0.20 -3.26
N VAL A 26 14.51 -0.73 -2.50
CA VAL A 26 14.22 -1.69 -1.42
C VAL A 26 13.37 -1.03 -0.34
N THR A 27 13.68 0.22 0.02
CA THR A 27 12.92 0.98 1.03
C THR A 27 11.50 1.29 0.57
N GLU A 28 11.32 1.66 -0.70
CA GLU A 28 10.00 1.89 -1.32
C GLU A 28 9.16 0.61 -1.31
N LEU A 29 9.71 -0.49 -1.83
CA LEU A 29 9.05 -1.80 -1.82
C LEU A 29 8.70 -2.28 -0.41
N TYR A 30 9.59 -2.06 0.57
CA TYR A 30 9.30 -2.44 1.95
C TYR A 30 8.15 -1.63 2.54
N SER A 31 8.04 -0.34 2.20
CA SER A 31 6.94 0.52 2.62
C SER A 31 5.61 0.09 1.99
N GLU A 32 5.60 -0.17 0.68
CA GLU A 32 4.42 -0.70 -0.03
C GLU A 32 3.98 -2.06 0.55
N LEU A 33 4.94 -2.92 0.89
CA LEU A 33 4.65 -4.25 1.44
C LEU A 33 4.16 -4.20 2.90
N LYS A 34 4.57 -3.16 3.65
CA LYS A 34 4.03 -2.87 4.99
C LYS A 34 2.58 -2.39 4.90
N GLU A 35 2.25 -1.57 3.91
CA GLU A 35 0.88 -1.12 3.65
C GLU A 35 0.00 -2.26 3.10
N SER A 36 0.54 -3.12 2.24
CA SER A 36 -0.19 -4.29 1.73
C SER A 36 -0.49 -5.32 2.82
N LYS A 37 0.37 -5.41 3.84
CA LYS A 37 0.16 -6.25 5.04
C LYS A 37 -0.82 -5.68 6.06
N LYS A 38 -1.31 -4.45 5.90
CA LYS A 38 -2.34 -3.90 6.80
C LYS A 38 -3.68 -4.56 6.48
N GLN A 39 -3.84 -5.78 6.98
CA GLN A 39 -4.97 -6.66 6.69
C GLN A 39 -6.29 -6.05 7.18
N PHE A 40 -6.24 -5.26 8.25
CA PHE A 40 -7.38 -4.61 8.87
C PHE A 40 -7.29 -3.10 8.77
N LEU A 41 -8.37 -2.49 8.31
CA LEU A 41 -8.55 -1.06 8.13
C LEU A 41 -9.58 -0.54 9.14
N SER A 42 -9.31 0.60 9.74
CA SER A 42 -10.27 1.34 10.56
C SER A 42 -11.45 1.86 9.72
N VAL A 43 -12.48 2.40 10.38
CA VAL A 43 -13.60 3.04 9.68
C VAL A 43 -13.11 4.20 8.79
N ALA A 44 -12.17 5.02 9.28
CA ALA A 44 -11.64 6.16 8.51
C ALA A 44 -10.93 5.67 7.24
N GLU A 45 -10.08 4.66 7.36
CA GLU A 45 -9.38 4.06 6.22
C GLU A 45 -10.35 3.39 5.24
N ALA A 46 -11.38 2.69 5.74
CA ALA A 46 -12.42 2.12 4.89
C ALA A 46 -13.24 3.21 4.16
N CYS A 47 -13.44 4.38 4.76
CA CYS A 47 -14.10 5.52 4.11
C CYS A 47 -13.27 6.03 2.93
N GLU A 48 -11.97 6.21 3.15
CA GLU A 48 -11.02 6.62 2.11
C GLU A 48 -10.95 5.55 1.00
N TYR A 49 -10.88 4.28 1.39
CA TYR A 49 -10.80 3.14 0.47
C TYR A 49 -12.03 3.03 -0.46
N LEU A 50 -13.23 3.20 0.10
CA LEU A 50 -14.49 3.10 -0.65
C LEU A 50 -14.93 4.42 -1.29
N GLY A 51 -14.28 5.54 -0.96
CA GLY A 51 -14.73 6.88 -1.33
C GLY A 51 -16.12 7.22 -0.78
N LYS A 52 -16.43 6.80 0.47
CA LYS A 52 -17.74 6.97 1.11
C LYS A 52 -17.64 7.73 2.43
N ALA A 53 -18.73 8.40 2.81
CA ALA A 53 -18.83 9.04 4.12
C ALA A 53 -18.90 8.01 5.25
N SER A 54 -18.39 8.39 6.43
CA SER A 54 -18.38 7.53 7.63
C SER A 54 -19.76 7.03 8.03
N THR A 55 -20.79 7.89 7.97
CA THR A 55 -22.18 7.50 8.25
C THR A 55 -22.65 6.37 7.35
N TRP A 56 -22.30 6.41 6.07
CA TRP A 56 -22.64 5.36 5.10
C TRP A 56 -21.92 4.06 5.43
N VAL A 57 -20.62 4.13 5.78
CA VAL A 57 -19.82 2.95 6.17
C VAL A 57 -20.38 2.32 7.45
N TYR A 58 -20.72 3.10 8.47
CA TYR A 58 -21.34 2.57 9.70
C TYR A 58 -22.69 1.89 9.47
N GLN A 59 -23.50 2.40 8.53
CA GLN A 59 -24.79 1.82 8.17
C GLN A 59 -24.65 0.55 7.33
N ASN A 60 -23.65 0.48 6.45
CA ASN A 60 -23.45 -0.64 5.52
C ASN A 60 -22.37 -1.63 5.94
N LYS A 61 -21.72 -1.44 7.10
CA LYS A 61 -20.65 -2.31 7.61
C LYS A 61 -20.99 -3.80 7.63
N ALA A 62 -22.25 -4.14 7.92
CA ALA A 62 -22.71 -5.53 7.97
C ALA A 62 -22.80 -6.19 6.58
N LYS A 63 -23.00 -5.40 5.51
CA LYS A 63 -23.00 -5.88 4.12
C LYS A 63 -21.60 -6.06 3.57
N ILE A 64 -20.68 -5.21 4.03
CA ILE A 64 -19.27 -5.26 3.64
C ILE A 64 -18.57 -6.43 4.36
N GLY A 65 -18.86 -6.62 5.64
CA GLY A 65 -18.10 -7.50 6.53
C GLY A 65 -17.22 -6.67 7.45
N PHE A 66 -17.34 -6.87 8.76
CA PHE A 66 -16.56 -6.13 9.76
C PHE A 66 -16.25 -7.01 10.97
N SER A 67 -15.16 -6.69 11.63
CA SER A 67 -14.80 -7.20 12.95
C SER A 67 -14.99 -6.10 13.99
N LYS A 68 -15.64 -6.42 15.10
CA LYS A 68 -15.74 -5.51 16.25
C LYS A 68 -14.82 -6.02 17.35
N ILE A 69 -13.80 -5.23 17.69
CA ILE A 69 -12.87 -5.53 18.79
C ILE A 69 -13.02 -4.42 19.81
N GLY A 70 -13.70 -4.70 20.92
CA GLY A 70 -14.08 -3.67 21.90
C GLY A 70 -15.02 -2.63 21.28
N ASN A 71 -14.58 -1.36 21.27
CA ASN A 71 -15.30 -0.25 20.64
C ASN A 71 -14.87 0.00 19.19
N ASP A 72 -13.81 -0.65 18.72
CA ASP A 72 -13.27 -0.43 17.40
C ASP A 72 -13.95 -1.32 16.36
N ILE A 73 -14.20 -0.72 15.20
CA ILE A 73 -14.71 -1.41 14.02
C ILE A 73 -13.58 -1.46 13.01
N LEU A 74 -13.24 -2.69 12.61
CA LEU A 74 -12.18 -2.98 11.66
C LEU A 74 -12.75 -3.73 10.46
N PHE A 75 -12.25 -3.41 9.28
CA PHE A 75 -12.63 -4.02 8.01
C PHE A 75 -11.43 -4.78 7.47
N LYS A 76 -11.63 -6.01 7.00
CA LYS A 76 -10.56 -6.65 6.23
C LYS A 76 -10.51 -6.01 4.85
N ARG A 77 -9.30 -5.81 4.34
CA ARG A 77 -9.12 -5.28 2.98
C ARG A 77 -9.79 -6.19 1.92
N SER A 78 -9.64 -7.51 2.06
CA SER A 78 -10.28 -8.49 1.18
C SER A 78 -11.80 -8.34 1.12
N ASP A 79 -12.44 -8.09 2.26
CA ASP A 79 -13.90 -7.98 2.33
C ASP A 79 -14.39 -6.69 1.63
N LEU A 80 -13.57 -5.63 1.66
CA LEU A 80 -13.82 -4.40 0.92
C LEU A 80 -13.63 -4.61 -0.59
N ASP A 81 -12.59 -5.33 -1.00
CA ASP A 81 -12.32 -5.69 -2.40
C ASP A 81 -13.49 -6.49 -2.97
N ASP A 82 -13.90 -7.56 -2.28
CA ASP A 82 -15.01 -8.42 -2.65
C ASP A 82 -16.32 -7.62 -2.80
N TYR A 83 -16.56 -6.66 -1.90
CA TYR A 83 -17.74 -5.80 -1.94
C TYR A 83 -17.76 -4.87 -3.18
N ILE A 84 -16.60 -4.32 -3.54
CA ILE A 84 -16.45 -3.50 -4.76
C ILE A 84 -16.67 -4.36 -6.00
N GLU A 85 -16.07 -5.55 -6.07
CA GLU A 85 -16.22 -6.47 -7.19
C GLU A 85 -17.67 -6.91 -7.40
N GLN A 86 -18.40 -7.23 -6.33
CA GLN A 86 -19.83 -7.56 -6.41
C GLN A 86 -20.68 -6.39 -6.92
N SER A 87 -20.24 -5.17 -6.67
CA SER A 87 -20.93 -3.94 -7.10
C SER A 87 -20.49 -3.48 -8.49
N TYR A 88 -19.48 -4.13 -9.08
CA TYR A 88 -18.89 -3.75 -10.36
C TYR A 88 -19.76 -4.25 -11.53
N TYR A 89 -20.49 -3.33 -12.15
CA TYR A 89 -21.21 -3.60 -13.38
C TYR A 89 -20.41 -3.12 -14.60
N LYS A 90 -19.91 -4.07 -15.40
CA LYS A 90 -19.29 -3.77 -16.70
C LYS A 90 -20.33 -3.94 -17.80
N ARG A 91 -20.75 -2.82 -18.42
CA ARG A 91 -21.57 -2.86 -19.63
C ARG A 91 -20.68 -3.37 -20.78
N ALA A 92 -21.09 -4.48 -21.39
CA ALA A 92 -20.48 -5.03 -22.61
C ALA A 92 -20.78 -4.15 -23.83
#